data_AF-A0A7W0TY06-F1
#
_entry.id   AF-A0A7W0TY06-F1
#
_cell.length_a   1.000
_cell.length_b   1.000
_cell.length_c   1.000
_cell.angle_alpha   90.00
_cell.angle_beta   90.00
_cell.angle_gamma   90.00
#
_symmetry.space_group_name_H-M   'P 1'
#
loop_
_entity.id
_entity.type
_entity.pdbx_description
1 polymer ?
#
loop_
_entity_poly.entity_id
_entity_poly.type
_entity_poly.pdbx_seq_one_letter_code
_entity_poly.pdbx_strand_id
1 'polypeptide(L)'
;MAREYGEYLRRGATVAAVVVDAPGQNAAMAEKLALPFPVLSDPDGTGAIKPLDVWDGEERTAKPAILVVAPDGTEAYRYVGVDFMDRPNDDEVLAAVGGVGAAPIPETTGTVPHLDPAPGPRATRLPDLGVYMRGVRFAMEAMADRARDPFDKAEAERSSAMAERFVAAQGATLRLTKAG
;
A
#
# COMPACT_ATOMS: atom_id res chain seq x y z
N MET A 1 -6.13 -1.93 -2.18
CA MET A 1 -5.35 -3.18 -2.36
C MET A 1 -5.82 -4.29 -1.44
N ALA A 2 -5.53 -4.25 -0.13
CA ALA A 2 -5.75 -5.40 0.75
C ALA A 2 -7.22 -5.79 0.97
N ARG A 3 -8.15 -4.83 0.87
CA ARG A 3 -9.58 -5.11 1.01
C ARG A 3 -10.20 -5.62 -0.29
N GLU A 4 -9.74 -5.08 -1.41
CA GLU A 4 -10.14 -5.47 -2.75
C GLU A 4 -9.30 -6.64 -3.31
N TYR A 5 -8.55 -7.37 -2.49
CA TYR A 5 -7.62 -8.40 -2.97
C TYR A 5 -8.31 -9.49 -3.82
N GLY A 6 -9.53 -9.88 -3.44
CA GLY A 6 -10.35 -10.79 -4.25
C GLY A 6 -10.70 -10.26 -5.64
N GLU A 7 -10.87 -8.94 -5.80
CA GLU A 7 -11.07 -8.32 -7.12
C GLU A 7 -9.82 -8.40 -7.99
N TYR A 8 -8.62 -8.23 -7.42
CA TYR A 8 -7.38 -8.44 -8.16
C TYR A 8 -7.28 -9.89 -8.66
N LEU A 9 -7.57 -10.87 -7.79
CA LEU A 9 -7.57 -12.28 -8.17
C LEU A 9 -8.60 -12.58 -9.25
N ARG A 10 -9.83 -12.06 -9.13
CA ARG A 10 -10.88 -12.16 -10.17
C ARG A 10 -10.46 -11.59 -11.52
N ARG A 11 -9.63 -10.55 -11.53
CA ARG A 11 -9.07 -9.94 -12.75
C ARG A 11 -7.75 -10.56 -13.20
N GLY A 12 -7.34 -11.67 -12.58
CA GLY A 12 -6.16 -12.43 -12.99
C GLY A 12 -4.83 -11.86 -12.48
N ALA A 13 -4.84 -11.04 -11.42
CA ALA A 13 -3.64 -10.44 -10.85
C ALA A 13 -3.41 -10.87 -9.40
N THR A 14 -2.14 -11.05 -9.06
CA THR A 14 -1.67 -11.07 -7.67
C THR A 14 -1.06 -9.72 -7.31
N VAL A 15 -0.97 -9.43 -6.02
CA VAL A 15 -0.35 -8.22 -5.48
C VAL A 15 0.87 -8.64 -4.68
N ALA A 16 1.93 -7.85 -4.72
CA ALA A 16 3.06 -7.93 -3.80
C ALA A 16 3.49 -6.49 -3.44
N ALA A 17 3.76 -6.25 -2.16
CA ALA A 17 4.41 -5.00 -1.74
C ALA A 17 5.93 -5.21 -1.73
N VAL A 18 6.71 -4.21 -2.14
CA VAL A 18 8.18 -4.24 -2.10
C VAL A 18 8.67 -3.05 -1.27
N VAL A 19 9.50 -3.30 -0.26
CA VAL A 19 9.99 -2.27 0.67
C VAL A 19 11.45 -2.52 1.04
N VAL A 20 12.17 -1.48 1.48
CA VAL A 20 13.57 -1.59 1.93
C VAL A 20 13.72 -2.20 3.35
N ASP A 21 12.62 -2.30 4.08
CA ASP A 21 12.61 -2.84 5.44
C ASP A 21 13.00 -4.33 5.46
N ALA A 22 13.67 -4.76 6.53
CA ALA A 22 14.10 -6.15 6.69
C ALA A 22 12.90 -7.10 6.79
N PRO A 23 13.01 -8.38 6.38
CA PRO A 23 11.90 -9.34 6.40
C PRO A 23 11.15 -9.39 7.74
N GLY A 24 11.86 -9.26 8.86
CA GLY A 24 11.23 -9.27 10.18
C GLY A 24 10.39 -8.05 10.53
N GLN A 25 10.74 -6.87 10.01
CA GLN A 25 9.90 -5.68 10.13
C GLN A 25 8.64 -5.81 9.25
N ASN A 26 8.78 -6.42 8.08
CA ASN A 26 7.69 -6.61 7.12
C ASN A 26 6.61 -7.55 7.64
N ALA A 27 6.99 -8.66 8.28
CA ALA A 27 6.02 -9.58 8.87
C ALA A 27 5.22 -8.95 9.99
N ALA A 28 5.85 -8.15 10.85
CA ALA A 28 5.16 -7.39 11.88
C ALA A 28 4.06 -6.49 11.30
N MET A 29 4.32 -5.89 10.13
CA MET A 29 3.34 -5.07 9.41
C MET A 29 2.25 -5.94 8.75
N ALA A 30 2.64 -7.02 8.09
CA ALA A 30 1.73 -7.91 7.38
C ALA A 30 0.73 -8.59 8.33
N GLU A 31 1.19 -9.10 9.47
CA GLU A 31 0.36 -9.67 10.52
C GLU A 31 -0.59 -8.62 11.10
N LYS A 32 -0.03 -7.49 11.54
CA LYS A 32 -0.80 -6.38 12.13
C LYS A 32 -1.91 -5.86 11.23
N LEU A 33 -1.68 -5.81 9.91
CA LEU A 33 -2.66 -5.31 8.95
C LEU A 33 -3.48 -6.42 8.29
N ALA A 34 -3.24 -7.69 8.63
CA ALA A 34 -3.83 -8.86 7.98
C ALA A 34 -3.75 -8.77 6.45
N LEU A 35 -2.54 -8.50 5.93
CA LEU A 35 -2.32 -8.35 4.49
C LEU A 35 -2.51 -9.71 3.79
N PRO A 36 -3.34 -9.78 2.74
CA PRO A 36 -3.58 -11.03 2.01
C PRO A 36 -2.52 -11.31 0.94
N PHE A 37 -1.46 -10.50 0.88
CA PHE A 37 -0.39 -10.58 -0.12
C PHE A 37 0.98 -10.45 0.54
N PRO A 38 2.05 -10.95 -0.11
CA PRO A 38 3.40 -10.86 0.43
C PRO A 38 3.94 -9.42 0.47
N VAL A 39 4.80 -9.17 1.45
CA VAL A 39 5.65 -7.97 1.56
C VAL A 39 7.11 -8.42 1.38
N LEU A 40 7.69 -8.09 0.23
CA LEU A 40 9.04 -8.45 -0.17
C LEU A 40 10.04 -7.38 0.31
N SER A 41 11.21 -7.84 0.75
CA SER A 41 12.30 -6.99 1.23
C SER A 41 13.32 -6.78 0.11
N ASP A 42 13.67 -5.52 -0.15
CA ASP A 42 14.73 -5.09 -1.10
C ASP A 42 15.63 -4.04 -0.42
N PRO A 43 16.45 -4.43 0.58
CA PRO A 43 17.09 -3.49 1.52
C PRO A 43 18.05 -2.47 0.90
N ASP A 44 18.67 -2.82 -0.20
CA ASP A 44 19.57 -1.93 -0.94
C ASP A 44 18.93 -1.39 -2.23
N GLY A 45 17.66 -1.72 -2.47
CA GLY A 45 16.90 -1.36 -3.66
C GLY A 45 17.40 -2.00 -4.95
N THR A 46 18.37 -2.92 -4.91
CA THR A 46 19.01 -3.44 -6.12
C THR A 46 18.19 -4.51 -6.82
N GLY A 47 17.29 -5.18 -6.09
CA GLY A 47 16.48 -6.26 -6.61
C GLY A 47 15.35 -5.78 -7.53
N ALA A 48 14.61 -4.76 -7.10
CA ALA A 48 13.44 -4.26 -7.83
C ALA A 48 13.34 -2.73 -7.85
N ILE A 49 13.59 -2.05 -6.72
CA ILE A 49 13.27 -0.62 -6.57
C ILE A 49 14.08 0.26 -7.53
N LYS A 50 15.42 0.07 -7.60
CA LYS A 50 16.30 0.80 -8.52
C LYS A 50 16.14 0.36 -9.97
N PRO A 51 16.07 -0.95 -10.31
CA PRO A 51 15.78 -1.38 -11.68
C PRO A 51 14.47 -0.80 -12.25
N LEU A 52 13.47 -0.56 -11.40
CA LEU A 52 12.18 0.01 -11.79
C LEU A 52 12.14 1.55 -11.76
N ASP A 53 13.28 2.20 -11.51
CA ASP A 53 13.42 3.66 -11.44
C ASP A 53 12.49 4.34 -10.41
N VAL A 54 12.26 3.66 -9.27
CA VAL A 54 11.42 4.16 -8.17
C VAL A 54 12.21 4.33 -6.88
N TRP A 55 13.53 4.47 -6.98
CA TRP A 55 14.40 4.77 -5.83
C TRP A 55 14.38 6.25 -5.47
N ASP A 56 14.23 6.53 -4.18
CA ASP A 56 14.48 7.83 -3.59
C ASP A 56 15.92 7.89 -3.06
N GLY A 57 16.75 8.71 -3.72
CA GLY A 57 18.16 8.87 -3.36
C GLY A 57 18.39 9.56 -2.02
N GLU A 58 17.49 10.45 -1.63
CA GLU A 58 17.60 11.26 -0.42
C GLU A 58 17.13 10.47 0.80
N GLU A 59 15.92 9.91 0.72
CA GLU A 59 15.30 9.13 1.79
C GLU A 59 15.84 7.69 1.85
N ARG A 60 16.63 7.28 0.86
CA ARG A 60 17.21 5.93 0.71
C ARG A 60 16.14 4.83 0.80
N THR A 61 15.00 5.06 0.18
CA THR A 61 13.83 4.17 0.20
C THR A 61 13.16 4.12 -1.18
N ALA A 62 12.09 3.34 -1.33
CA ALA A 62 11.25 3.39 -2.51
C ALA A 62 10.34 4.62 -2.47
N LYS A 63 10.25 5.35 -3.59
CA LYS A 63 9.14 6.27 -3.83
C LYS A 63 7.83 5.47 -3.78
N PRO A 64 6.72 6.07 -3.30
CA PRO A 64 5.40 5.45 -3.38
C PRO A 64 5.07 5.18 -4.85
N ALA A 65 4.99 3.91 -5.23
CA ALA A 65 4.77 3.54 -6.62
C ALA A 65 3.84 2.33 -6.71
N ILE A 66 3.11 2.26 -7.82
CA ILE A 66 2.28 1.12 -8.19
C ILE A 66 2.56 0.80 -9.65
N LEU A 67 2.93 -0.44 -9.93
CA LEU A 67 3.16 -0.94 -11.27
C LEU A 67 2.24 -2.14 -11.50
N VAL A 68 1.65 -2.20 -12.70
CA VAL A 68 0.95 -3.39 -13.19
C VAL A 68 1.81 -4.01 -14.27
N VAL A 69 2.25 -5.24 -14.06
CA VAL A 69 3.08 -6.00 -14.99
C VAL A 69 2.23 -7.11 -15.59
N ALA A 70 2.14 -7.14 -16.92
CA ALA A 70 1.43 -8.16 -17.66
C ALA A 70 2.20 -9.50 -17.68
N PRO A 71 1.55 -10.64 -18.00
CA PRO A 71 2.18 -11.95 -18.00
C PRO A 71 3.40 -12.09 -18.93
N ASP A 72 3.48 -11.27 -19.98
CA ASP A 72 4.63 -11.21 -20.90
C ASP A 72 5.79 -10.35 -20.38
N GLY A 73 5.66 -9.80 -19.16
CA GLY A 73 6.64 -8.94 -18.52
C GLY A 73 6.56 -7.47 -18.92
N THR A 74 5.60 -7.08 -19.76
CA THR A 74 5.40 -5.68 -20.13
C THR A 74 4.71 -4.90 -19.01
N GLU A 75 5.04 -3.61 -18.89
CA GLU A 75 4.36 -2.72 -17.97
C GLU A 75 3.06 -2.20 -18.60
N ALA A 76 1.93 -2.55 -18.00
CA ALA A 76 0.61 -2.13 -18.44
C ALA A 76 0.17 -0.81 -17.79
N TYR A 77 0.73 -0.48 -16.63
CA TYR A 77 0.42 0.74 -15.88
C TYR A 77 1.54 1.07 -14.90
N ARG A 78 1.76 2.37 -14.70
CA ARG A 78 2.67 2.91 -13.70
C ARG A 78 2.11 4.17 -13.07
N TYR A 79 2.25 4.20 -11.75
CA TYR A 79 2.10 5.38 -10.92
C TYR A 79 3.35 5.55 -10.07
N VAL A 80 3.88 6.78 -10.00
CA VAL A 80 4.93 7.16 -9.06
C VAL A 80 4.48 8.43 -8.38
N GLY A 81 4.20 8.32 -7.09
CA GLY A 81 3.73 9.40 -6.25
C GLY A 81 4.84 10.38 -5.89
N VAL A 82 4.45 11.62 -5.64
CA VAL A 82 5.35 12.72 -5.27
C VAL A 82 5.76 12.64 -3.80
N ASP A 83 4.87 12.16 -2.93
CA ASP A 83 5.13 11.99 -1.50
C ASP A 83 4.46 10.74 -0.92
N PHE A 84 4.71 10.47 0.37
CA PHE A 84 4.25 9.25 1.06
C PHE A 84 2.72 9.04 1.06
N MET A 85 1.94 10.11 0.92
CA MET A 85 0.48 10.11 0.88
C MET A 85 -0.08 10.02 -0.55
N ASP A 86 0.73 10.39 -1.54
CA ASP A 86 0.36 10.42 -2.94
C ASP A 86 0.28 9.00 -3.55
N ARG A 87 -0.95 8.48 -3.67
CA ARG A 87 -1.25 7.14 -4.17
C ARG A 87 -2.58 7.15 -4.95
N PRO A 88 -2.69 6.38 -6.06
CA PRO A 88 -3.93 6.30 -6.80
C PRO A 88 -4.98 5.54 -5.98
N ASN A 89 -6.24 5.66 -6.39
CA ASN A 89 -7.32 4.88 -5.79
C ASN A 89 -7.31 3.43 -6.32
N ASP A 90 -7.98 2.52 -5.60
CA ASP A 90 -8.03 1.11 -5.99
C ASP A 90 -8.74 0.91 -7.34
N ASP A 91 -9.77 1.70 -7.64
CA ASP A 91 -10.56 1.60 -8.87
C ASP A 91 -9.72 1.83 -10.13
N GLU A 92 -8.83 2.83 -10.09
CA GLU A 92 -7.89 3.15 -11.17
C GLU A 92 -6.95 1.97 -11.44
N VAL A 93 -6.38 1.40 -10.38
CA VAL A 93 -5.45 0.27 -10.55
C VAL A 93 -6.20 -0.99 -10.97
N LEU A 94 -7.40 -1.24 -10.46
CA LEU A 94 -8.25 -2.35 -10.90
C LEU A 94 -8.63 -2.20 -12.38
N ALA A 95 -8.92 -0.99 -12.85
CA ALA A 95 -9.18 -0.73 -14.27
C ALA A 95 -7.96 -1.07 -15.13
N ALA A 96 -6.75 -0.65 -14.72
CA ALA A 96 -5.51 -1.02 -15.40
C ALA A 96 -5.30 -2.55 -15.46
N VAL A 97 -5.49 -3.25 -14.34
CA VAL A 97 -5.41 -4.71 -14.28
C VAL A 97 -6.45 -5.37 -15.21
N GLY A 98 -7.69 -4.87 -15.23
CA GLY A 98 -8.74 -5.38 -16.11
C GLY A 98 -8.42 -5.22 -17.59
N GLY A 99 -7.69 -4.15 -17.96
CA GLY A 99 -7.22 -3.91 -19.32
C GLY A 99 -6.20 -4.95 -19.82
N VAL A 100 -5.49 -5.65 -18.92
CA VAL A 100 -4.55 -6.73 -19.27
C VAL A 100 -5.29 -7.97 -19.79
N GLY A 101 -6.50 -8.23 -19.30
CA GLY A 101 -7.32 -9.37 -19.76
C GLY A 101 -6.79 -10.76 -19.35
N ALA A 102 -6.07 -10.86 -18.22
CA ALA A 102 -5.59 -12.14 -17.70
C ALA A 102 -6.73 -13.01 -17.16
N ALA A 103 -6.55 -14.33 -17.19
CA ALA A 103 -7.51 -15.29 -16.65
C ALA A 103 -7.59 -15.16 -15.11
N PRO A 104 -8.80 -15.28 -14.52
CA PRO A 104 -8.97 -15.22 -13.07
C PRO A 104 -8.09 -16.22 -12.32
N ILE A 105 -7.49 -15.78 -11.21
CA ILE A 105 -6.72 -16.64 -10.31
C ILE A 105 -7.68 -17.16 -9.24
N PRO A 106 -7.73 -18.48 -8.98
CA PRO A 106 -8.54 -19.02 -7.90
C PRO A 106 -8.19 -18.35 -6.56
N GLU A 107 -9.20 -17.95 -5.80
CA GLU A 107 -8.99 -17.48 -4.43
C GLU A 107 -8.45 -18.63 -3.58
N THR A 108 -7.13 -18.67 -3.39
CA THR A 108 -6.53 -19.48 -2.36
C THR A 108 -6.72 -18.76 -1.04
N THR A 109 -7.74 -19.19 -0.27
CA THR A 109 -7.85 -18.89 1.17
C THR A 109 -6.69 -19.55 1.91
N GLY A 110 -5.52 -18.95 1.80
CA GLY A 110 -4.36 -19.27 2.58
C GLY A 110 -3.66 -17.95 2.84
N THR A 111 -3.57 -17.55 4.10
CA THR A 111 -2.52 -16.61 4.52
C THR A 111 -1.22 -17.11 3.89
N VAL A 112 -0.63 -16.32 2.99
CA VAL A 112 0.74 -16.59 2.53
C VAL A 112 1.55 -16.76 3.81
N PRO A 113 2.15 -17.94 4.08
CA PRO A 113 2.96 -18.14 5.25
C PRO A 113 4.04 -17.07 5.20
N HIS A 114 3.91 -16.06 6.05
CA HIS A 114 5.00 -15.14 6.31
C HIS A 114 6.13 -16.05 6.81
N LEU A 115 7.34 -15.84 6.31
CA LEU A 115 8.54 -16.58 6.69
C LEU A 115 8.91 -16.29 8.15
N ASP A 116 8.05 -16.73 9.06
CA ASP A 116 8.01 -16.67 10.52
C ASP A 116 8.92 -15.65 11.23
N PRO A 117 8.72 -14.32 11.07
CA PRO A 117 9.39 -13.34 11.92
C PRO A 117 8.42 -12.70 12.93
N ALA A 118 8.80 -12.71 14.20
CA ALA A 118 8.06 -12.06 15.26
C ALA A 118 8.14 -10.51 15.19
N PRO A 119 7.07 -9.77 15.53
CA PRO A 119 7.09 -8.31 15.63
C PRO A 119 8.19 -7.78 16.57
N GLY A 120 9.00 -6.84 16.09
CA GLY A 120 10.00 -6.16 16.91
C GLY A 120 9.37 -5.22 17.96
N PRO A 121 10.08 -4.90 19.06
CA PRO A 121 9.53 -4.15 20.20
C PRO A 121 9.13 -2.70 19.90
N ARG A 122 9.55 -2.15 18.76
CA ARG A 122 9.20 -0.79 18.29
C ARG A 122 8.05 -0.75 17.30
N ALA A 123 7.41 -1.88 17.00
CA ALA A 123 6.31 -1.91 16.04
C ALA A 123 5.08 -1.17 16.60
N THR A 124 4.61 -0.14 15.88
CA THR A 124 3.37 0.56 16.22
C THR A 124 2.20 -0.42 16.21
N ARG A 125 1.39 -0.44 17.27
CA ARG A 125 0.25 -1.35 17.40
C ARG A 125 -0.89 -0.94 16.45
N LEU A 126 -1.71 -1.90 16.03
CA LEU A 126 -2.84 -1.63 15.14
C LEU A 126 -3.74 -0.50 15.66
N PRO A 127 -4.21 -0.47 16.93
CA PRO A 127 -5.10 0.59 17.40
C PRO A 127 -4.50 2.00 17.33
N ASP A 128 -3.19 2.13 17.55
CA ASP A 128 -2.49 3.42 17.61
C ASP A 128 -2.41 4.08 16.22
N LEU A 129 -2.37 3.28 15.14
CA LEU A 129 -2.36 3.78 13.76
C LEU A 129 -3.60 4.62 13.43
N GLY A 130 -4.76 4.28 14.01
CA GLY A 130 -6.00 5.01 13.79
C GLY A 130 -6.01 6.39 14.41
N VAL A 131 -5.38 6.52 15.58
CA VAL A 131 -5.20 7.82 16.24
C VAL A 131 -4.26 8.69 15.43
N TYR A 132 -3.14 8.12 14.98
CA TYR A 132 -2.18 8.81 14.12
C TYR A 132 -2.84 9.34 12.83
N MET A 133 -3.55 8.48 12.09
CA MET A 133 -4.16 8.87 10.81
C MET A 133 -5.30 9.88 10.96
N ARG A 134 -6.04 9.87 12.07
CA ARG A 134 -6.98 10.96 12.38
C ARG A 134 -6.27 12.30 12.59
N GLY A 135 -5.10 12.28 13.23
CA GLY A 135 -4.25 13.46 13.36
C GLY A 135 -3.74 13.98 12.02
N VAL A 136 -3.29 13.08 11.14
CA VAL A 136 -2.87 13.41 9.77
C VAL A 136 -4.02 14.05 9.00
N ARG A 137 -5.21 13.43 8.99
CA ARG A 137 -6.41 13.97 8.33
C ARG A 137 -6.71 15.40 8.78
N PHE A 138 -6.78 15.63 10.10
CA PHE A 138 -7.05 16.95 10.66
C PHE A 138 -6.01 17.99 10.22
N ALA A 139 -4.72 17.63 10.23
CA ALA A 139 -3.66 18.52 9.78
C ALA A 139 -3.78 18.86 8.29
N MET A 140 -4.08 17.88 7.43
CA MET A 140 -4.24 18.07 5.99
C MET A 140 -5.46 18.96 5.66
N GLU A 141 -6.62 18.73 6.30
CA GLU A 141 -7.80 19.59 6.15
C GLU A 141 -7.47 21.05 6.55
N ALA A 142 -6.79 21.22 7.68
CA ALA A 142 -6.41 22.54 8.17
C ALA A 142 -5.35 23.23 7.27
N MET A 143 -4.55 22.48 6.52
CA MET A 143 -3.63 23.02 5.52
C MET A 143 -4.34 23.36 4.21
N ALA A 144 -5.25 22.51 3.73
CA ALA A 144 -6.06 22.76 2.54
C ALA A 144 -6.86 24.07 2.67
N ASP A 145 -7.44 24.33 3.85
CA ASP A 145 -8.17 25.56 4.15
C ASP A 145 -7.30 26.82 4.11
N ARG A 146 -5.99 26.68 4.35
CA ARG A 146 -5.02 27.80 4.41
C ARG A 146 -4.17 27.93 3.14
N ALA A 147 -4.18 26.91 2.28
CA ALA A 147 -3.42 26.88 1.05
C ALA A 147 -3.91 27.96 0.08
N ARG A 148 -2.96 28.77 -0.41
CA ARG A 148 -3.22 29.82 -1.40
C ARG A 148 -2.97 29.34 -2.82
N ASP A 149 -2.06 28.39 -2.96
CA ASP A 149 -1.75 27.76 -4.23
C ASP A 149 -2.76 26.63 -4.51
N PRO A 150 -3.38 26.58 -5.71
CA PRO A 150 -4.34 25.54 -6.05
C PRO A 150 -3.76 24.12 -6.06
N PHE A 151 -2.47 23.96 -6.39
CA PHE A 151 -1.81 22.66 -6.37
C PHE A 151 -1.63 22.19 -4.93
N ASP A 152 -1.12 23.04 -4.04
CA ASP A 152 -0.95 22.70 -2.61
C ASP A 152 -2.29 22.33 -1.95
N LYS A 153 -3.36 23.04 -2.32
CA LYS A 153 -4.71 22.72 -1.86
C LYS A 153 -5.16 21.34 -2.33
N ALA A 154 -5.02 21.04 -3.61
CA ALA A 154 -5.41 19.75 -4.18
C ALA A 154 -4.61 18.59 -3.55
N GLU A 155 -3.32 18.80 -3.26
CA GLU A 155 -2.48 17.79 -2.60
C GLU A 155 -2.93 17.52 -1.16
N ALA A 156 -3.21 18.58 -0.39
CA ALA A 156 -3.72 18.45 0.97
C ALA A 156 -5.10 17.74 1.00
N GLU A 157 -5.99 18.03 0.06
CA GLU A 157 -7.28 17.34 -0.09
C GLU A 157 -7.12 15.86 -0.43
N ARG A 158 -6.22 15.51 -1.37
CA ARG A 158 -5.87 14.11 -1.69
C ARG A 158 -5.34 13.36 -0.47
N SER A 159 -4.43 13.98 0.28
CA SER A 159 -3.84 13.41 1.49
C SER A 159 -4.86 13.18 2.61
N SER A 160 -5.80 14.12 2.80
CA SER A 160 -6.90 13.96 3.76
C SER A 160 -7.82 12.79 3.41
N ALA A 161 -8.25 12.71 2.15
CA ALA A 161 -9.10 11.62 1.66
C ALA A 161 -8.41 10.25 1.83
N MET A 162 -7.09 10.19 1.63
CA MET A 162 -6.32 8.97 1.86
C MET A 162 -6.34 8.54 3.34
N ALA A 163 -6.08 9.47 4.26
CA ALA A 163 -6.10 9.19 5.69
C ALA A 163 -7.48 8.70 6.17
N GLU A 164 -8.57 9.25 5.63
CA GLU A 164 -9.93 8.78 5.91
C GLU A 164 -10.15 7.34 5.45
N ARG A 165 -9.75 7.00 4.21
CA ARG A 165 -9.82 5.62 3.68
C ARG A 165 -9.03 4.65 4.56
N PHE A 166 -7.86 5.07 5.05
CA PHE A 166 -7.06 4.25 5.95
C PHE A 166 -7.80 3.95 7.27
N VAL A 167 -8.37 4.97 7.92
CA VAL A 167 -9.11 4.80 9.18
C VAL A 167 -10.30 3.85 9.00
N ALA A 168 -11.03 3.97 7.89
CA ALA A 168 -12.13 3.07 7.56
C ALA A 168 -11.65 1.61 7.40
N ALA A 169 -10.56 1.40 6.66
CA ALA A 169 -9.97 0.08 6.45
C ALA A 169 -9.45 -0.55 7.75
N GLN A 170 -8.76 0.23 8.59
CA GLN A 170 -8.24 -0.22 9.89
C GLN A 170 -9.38 -0.65 10.84
N GLY A 171 -10.49 0.10 10.87
CA GLY A 171 -11.68 -0.26 11.63
C GLY A 171 -12.32 -1.58 11.19
N ALA A 172 -12.19 -1.94 9.91
CA ALA A 172 -12.60 -3.24 9.40
C ALA A 172 -11.61 -4.35 9.78
N THR A 173 -10.29 -4.11 9.68
CA THR A 173 -9.26 -5.07 10.12
C THR A 173 -9.39 -5.42 11.60
N LEU A 174 -9.63 -4.44 12.48
CA LEU A 174 -9.85 -4.67 13.91
C LEU A 174 -11.06 -5.56 14.21
N ARG A 175 -12.08 -5.55 13.35
CA ARG A 175 -13.26 -6.43 13.49
C ARG A 175 -12.94 -7.86 13.08
N LEU A 176 -12.12 -8.04 12.05
CA LEU A 176 -11.67 -9.36 11.59
C LEU A 176 -10.76 -10.03 12.62
N THR A 177 -9.80 -9.29 13.20
CA THR A 177 -8.83 -9.84 14.15
C THR A 177 -9.36 -10.08 15.56
N LYS A 178 -10.54 -9.52 15.91
CA LYS A 178 -11.24 -9.80 17.17
C LYS A 178 -12.22 -10.99 17.09
N ALA A 179 -12.53 -11.45 15.87
CA ALA A 179 -13.51 -12.50 15.63
C ALA A 179 -12.90 -13.90 15.46
N GLY A 180 -11.57 -14.01 15.44
CA GLY A 180 -10.80 -15.26 15.51
C GLY A 180 -10.10 -15.38 16.85
#